data_AF-A0A350YZE7-F1
#
_entry.id   AF-A0A350YZE7-F1
#
_cell.length_a   1.000
_cell.length_b   1.000
_cell.length_c   1.000
_cell.angle_alpha   90.00
_cell.angle_beta   90.00
_cell.angle_gamma   90.00
#
_symmetry.space_group_name_H-M   'P 1'
#
loop_
_entity.id
_entity.type
_entity.pdbx_description
1 polymer ?
#
loop_
_entity_poly.entity_id
_entity_poly.type
_entity_poly.pdbx_seq_one_letter_code
_entity_poly.pdbx_strand_id
1 'polypeptide(L)'
;GGDYGKPDTPYISGPNGNVYRNFVCDIPDWEKKLADFPEPQAQNTDFLECIRNRQKFALNEINGHRSCTLVNMGTVALQLNRTLEYDPVKEMFVNDEEANRLVDQPTRAPWTI
;
A
#
# COMPACT_ATOMS: atom_id res chain seq x y z
N GLY A 1 -7.36 25.79 14.04
CA GLY A 1 -8.60 25.03 13.86
C GLY A 1 -8.25 23.77 13.09
N GLY A 2 -8.66 22.62 13.59
CA GLY A 2 -8.48 21.33 12.91
C GLY A 2 -9.19 20.26 13.72
N ASP A 3 -10.36 19.87 13.25
CA ASP A 3 -11.17 18.79 13.79
C ASP A 3 -10.51 17.47 13.36
N TYR A 4 -9.66 16.88 14.22
CA TYR A 4 -8.82 15.71 13.92
C TYR A 4 -9.60 14.38 13.81
N GLY A 5 -10.86 14.43 13.39
CA GLY A 5 -11.77 13.29 13.44
C GLY A 5 -12.11 12.89 14.87
N LYS A 6 -13.07 11.96 15.03
CA LYS A 6 -13.43 11.45 16.35
C LYS A 6 -12.31 10.48 16.81
N PRO A 7 -11.92 10.48 18.09
CA PRO A 7 -10.88 9.56 18.60
C PRO A 7 -11.13 8.09 18.29
N ASP A 8 -12.40 7.71 18.16
CA ASP A 8 -12.86 6.34 17.89
C ASP A 8 -13.10 6.06 16.40
N THR A 9 -12.67 6.97 15.50
CA THR A 9 -12.74 6.72 14.06
C THR A 9 -11.71 5.64 13.68
N PRO A 10 -12.12 4.54 13.03
CA PRO A 10 -11.20 3.51 12.59
C PRO A 10 -10.24 4.03 11.51
N TYR A 11 -9.00 3.55 11.52
CA TYR A 11 -8.02 3.83 10.47
C TYR A 11 -8.26 2.99 9.22
N ILE A 12 -8.71 1.74 9.42
CA ILE A 12 -9.03 0.80 8.37
C ILE A 12 -10.39 0.20 8.70
N SER A 13 -11.32 0.28 7.75
CA SER A 13 -12.66 -0.31 7.86
C SER A 13 -12.88 -1.32 6.76
N GLY A 14 -13.45 -2.47 7.11
CA GLY A 14 -13.79 -3.52 6.17
C GLY A 14 -15.07 -4.27 6.56
N PRO A 15 -15.57 -5.16 5.69
CA PRO A 15 -16.82 -5.90 5.92
C PRO A 15 -16.78 -6.83 7.14
N ASN A 16 -15.58 -7.18 7.62
CA ASN A 16 -15.37 -8.12 8.72
C ASN A 16 -14.94 -7.45 10.04
N GLY A 17 -14.88 -6.11 10.07
CA GLY A 17 -14.42 -5.33 11.22
C GLY A 17 -13.47 -4.21 10.82
N ASN A 18 -12.91 -3.56 11.84
CA ASN A 18 -12.14 -2.35 11.78
C ASN A 18 -10.85 -2.47 12.59
N VAL A 19 -9.87 -1.64 12.22
CA VAL A 19 -8.63 -1.43 12.95
C VAL A 19 -8.56 0.03 13.39
N TYR A 20 -8.33 0.25 14.68
CA TYR A 20 -8.30 1.55 15.34
C TYR A 20 -6.87 1.92 15.75
N ARG A 21 -6.74 3.06 16.47
CA ARG A 21 -5.49 3.49 17.07
C ARG A 21 -4.85 2.41 17.95
N ASN A 22 -3.52 2.36 17.95
CA ASN A 22 -2.72 1.36 18.66
C ASN A 22 -3.00 -0.08 18.22
N PHE A 23 -3.41 -0.27 16.95
CA PHE A 23 -3.74 -1.59 16.38
C PHE A 23 -4.84 -2.35 17.13
N VAL A 24 -5.71 -1.66 17.87
CA VAL A 24 -6.91 -2.27 18.42
C VAL A 24 -7.77 -2.75 17.25
N CYS A 25 -8.22 -4.00 17.28
CA CYS A 25 -8.89 -4.66 16.18
C CYS A 25 -10.15 -5.36 16.68
N ASP A 26 -11.29 -5.09 16.06
CA ASP A 26 -12.59 -5.72 16.40
C ASP A 26 -12.93 -6.91 15.46
N ILE A 27 -12.03 -7.26 14.55
CA ILE A 27 -12.19 -8.41 13.66
C ILE A 27 -12.21 -9.70 14.51
N PRO A 28 -13.24 -10.56 14.39
CA PRO A 28 -13.31 -11.80 15.16
C PRO A 28 -12.09 -12.70 14.95
N ASP A 29 -11.55 -13.22 16.06
CA ASP A 29 -10.42 -14.15 16.12
C ASP A 29 -9.15 -13.66 15.38
N TRP A 30 -8.91 -12.35 15.29
CA TRP A 30 -7.79 -11.81 14.52
C TRP A 30 -6.42 -12.29 15.02
N GLU A 31 -6.24 -12.49 16.33
CA GLU A 31 -4.99 -13.00 16.90
C GLU A 31 -4.71 -14.43 16.47
N LYS A 32 -5.75 -15.28 16.47
CA LYS A 32 -5.63 -16.66 16.00
C LYS A 32 -5.30 -16.70 14.51
N LYS A 33 -6.00 -15.89 13.71
CA LYS A 33 -5.71 -15.73 12.28
C LYS A 33 -4.26 -15.28 12.07
N LEU A 34 -3.78 -14.31 12.86
CA LEU A 34 -2.40 -13.83 12.79
C LEU A 34 -1.39 -14.94 13.09
N ALA A 35 -1.64 -15.73 14.13
CA ALA A 35 -0.79 -16.86 14.51
C ALA A 35 -0.78 -18.01 13.49
N ASP A 36 -1.86 -18.16 12.71
CA ASP A 36 -1.95 -19.17 11.65
C ASP A 36 -1.14 -18.79 10.38
N PHE A 37 -0.72 -17.53 10.23
CA PHE A 37 0.14 -17.12 9.12
C PHE A 37 1.58 -17.64 9.30
N PRO A 38 2.21 -18.15 8.23
CA PRO A 38 3.60 -18.57 8.31
C PRO A 38 4.50 -17.36 8.54
N GLU A 39 5.58 -17.56 9.32
CA GLU A 39 6.66 -16.59 9.41
C GLU A 39 7.19 -16.26 7.99
N PRO A 40 7.43 -14.98 7.68
CA PRO A 40 7.96 -14.61 6.38
C PRO A 40 9.34 -15.25 6.19
N GLN A 41 9.61 -15.68 4.96
CA GLN A 41 10.94 -16.18 4.61
C GLN A 41 12.00 -15.10 4.90
N ALA A 42 13.12 -15.49 5.51
CA ALA A 42 14.24 -14.60 5.72
C ALA A 42 14.71 -13.99 4.38
N GLN A 43 14.89 -12.67 4.36
CA GLN A 43 15.37 -11.93 3.21
C GLN A 43 16.80 -11.48 3.43
N ASN A 44 17.64 -11.49 2.39
CA ASN A 44 19.01 -10.98 2.49
C ASN A 44 18.99 -9.44 2.48
N THR A 45 19.47 -8.83 3.55
CA THR A 45 19.56 -7.38 3.76
C THR A 45 20.97 -6.82 3.57
N ASP A 46 21.95 -7.64 3.16
CA ASP A 46 23.27 -7.19 2.71
C ASP A 46 23.27 -7.00 1.18
N PHE A 47 23.31 -5.73 0.77
CA PHE A 47 23.32 -5.36 -0.64
C PHE A 47 24.61 -5.79 -1.37
N LEU A 48 25.77 -5.70 -0.73
CA LEU A 48 27.05 -6.04 -1.36
C LEU A 48 27.19 -7.56 -1.53
N GLU A 49 26.71 -8.33 -0.56
CA GLU A 49 26.60 -9.78 -0.69
C GLU A 49 25.69 -10.16 -1.86
N CYS A 50 24.50 -9.56 -1.92
CA CYS A 50 23.54 -9.81 -2.98
C CYS A 50 24.11 -9.52 -4.37
N ILE A 51 24.87 -8.42 -4.53
CA ILE A 51 25.55 -8.11 -5.79
C ILE A 51 26.57 -9.18 -6.15
N ARG A 52 27.48 -9.52 -5.22
CA ARG A 52 28.58 -10.46 -5.46
C ARG A 52 28.08 -11.85 -5.83
N ASN A 53 27.03 -12.29 -5.14
CA ASN A 53 26.48 -13.64 -5.27
C ASN A 53 25.28 -13.72 -6.23
N ARG A 54 24.89 -12.60 -6.86
CA ARG A 54 23.70 -12.48 -7.72
C ARG A 54 22.42 -12.99 -7.07
N GLN A 55 22.20 -12.61 -5.80
CA GLN A 55 20.98 -12.90 -5.05
C GLN A 55 20.02 -11.72 -5.07
N LYS A 56 18.73 -11.97 -4.82
CA LYS A 56 17.74 -10.90 -4.64
C LYS A 56 17.91 -10.25 -3.27
N PHE A 57 18.08 -8.93 -3.28
CA PHE A 57 18.02 -8.09 -2.10
C PHE A 57 16.59 -8.00 -1.54
N ALA A 58 16.46 -7.81 -0.22
CA ALA A 58 15.17 -7.66 0.46
C ALA A 58 14.28 -6.58 -0.18
N LEU A 59 14.86 -5.42 -0.53
CA LEU A 59 14.17 -4.30 -1.18
C LEU A 59 14.48 -4.24 -2.69
N ASN A 60 14.35 -5.38 -3.38
CA ASN A 60 14.52 -5.46 -4.84
C ASN A 60 13.46 -4.63 -5.61
N GLU A 61 13.65 -4.52 -6.92
CA GLU A 61 12.86 -3.69 -7.83
C GLU A 61 11.35 -3.99 -7.80
N ILE A 62 10.97 -5.26 -7.67
CA ILE A 62 9.55 -5.65 -7.64
C ILE A 62 8.92 -5.22 -6.31
N ASN A 63 9.63 -5.42 -5.20
CA ASN A 63 9.16 -4.98 -3.88
C ASN A 63 9.04 -3.46 -3.82
N GLY A 64 10.06 -2.76 -4.34
CA GLY A 64 10.06 -1.31 -4.48
C GLY A 64 8.84 -0.82 -5.25
N HIS A 65 8.66 -1.29 -6.49
CA HIS A 65 7.51 -0.96 -7.34
C HIS A 65 6.18 -1.16 -6.62
N ARG A 66 5.92 -2.37 -6.09
CA ARG A 66 4.65 -2.70 -5.43
C ARG A 66 4.39 -1.85 -4.18
N SER A 67 5.43 -1.57 -3.40
CA SER A 67 5.30 -0.72 -2.20
C SER A 67 4.93 0.72 -2.58
N CYS A 68 5.56 1.28 -3.60
CA CYS A 68 5.25 2.62 -4.12
C CYS A 68 3.83 2.66 -4.72
N THR A 69 3.41 1.62 -5.42
CA THR A 69 2.04 1.51 -5.94
C THR A 69 0.99 1.64 -4.84
N LEU A 70 1.17 0.97 -3.70
CA LEU A 70 0.25 1.08 -2.55
C LEU A 70 0.15 2.51 -2.02
N VAL A 71 1.29 3.19 -1.85
CA VAL A 71 1.33 4.59 -1.37
C VAL A 71 0.66 5.54 -2.37
N ASN A 72 0.92 5.35 -3.66
CA ASN A 72 0.31 6.16 -4.72
C ASN A 72 -1.21 5.96 -4.76
N MET A 73 -1.70 4.72 -4.65
CA MET A 73 -3.14 4.45 -4.57
C MET A 73 -3.79 5.16 -3.37
N GLY A 74 -3.15 5.14 -2.20
CA GLY A 74 -3.63 5.87 -1.03
C GLY A 74 -3.71 7.39 -1.26
N THR A 75 -2.71 7.95 -1.95
CA THR A 75 -2.68 9.37 -2.32
C THR A 75 -3.82 9.72 -3.28
N VAL A 76 -4.05 8.90 -4.30
CA VAL A 76 -5.14 9.09 -5.27
C VAL A 76 -6.51 8.99 -4.59
N ALA A 77 -6.71 7.99 -3.73
CA ALA A 77 -7.96 7.83 -2.97
C ALA A 77 -8.23 9.02 -2.05
N LEU A 78 -7.19 9.55 -1.40
CA LEU A 78 -7.29 10.77 -0.58
C LEU A 78 -7.64 11.98 -1.42
N GLN A 79 -6.98 12.17 -2.58
CA GLN A 79 -7.21 13.30 -3.47
C GLN A 79 -8.63 13.30 -4.06
N LEU A 80 -9.15 12.13 -4.43
CA LEU A 80 -10.49 11.97 -4.99
C LEU A 80 -11.58 11.80 -3.91
N ASN A 81 -11.18 11.64 -2.64
CA ASN A 81 -12.05 11.45 -1.49
C ASN A 81 -13.10 10.32 -1.68
N ARG A 82 -12.66 9.17 -2.20
CA ARG A 82 -13.52 8.00 -2.43
C ARG A 82 -12.72 6.70 -2.45
N THR A 83 -13.40 5.59 -2.19
CA THR A 83 -12.85 4.23 -2.36
C THR A 83 -12.59 3.96 -3.84
N LEU A 84 -11.47 3.29 -4.13
CA LEU A 84 -11.03 2.95 -5.48
C LEU A 84 -10.82 1.43 -5.59
N GLU A 85 -11.24 0.86 -6.71
CA GLU A 85 -10.99 -0.53 -7.06
C GLU A 85 -9.80 -0.61 -8.01
N TYR A 86 -8.85 -1.52 -7.74
CA TYR A 86 -7.59 -1.61 -8.48
C TYR A 86 -7.33 -3.03 -8.99
N ASP A 87 -6.93 -3.15 -10.25
CA ASP A 87 -6.48 -4.41 -10.85
C ASP A 87 -4.96 -4.51 -10.70
N PRO A 88 -4.43 -5.37 -9.80
CA PRO A 88 -2.99 -5.47 -9.55
C PRO A 88 -2.23 -6.19 -10.67
N VAL A 89 -2.92 -6.76 -11.65
CA VAL A 89 -2.30 -7.40 -12.82
C VAL A 89 -2.16 -6.39 -13.95
N LYS A 90 -3.20 -5.59 -14.21
CA LYS A 90 -3.15 -4.51 -15.21
C LYS A 90 -2.49 -3.24 -14.70
N GLU A 91 -2.35 -3.12 -13.39
CA GLU A 91 -1.86 -1.93 -12.68
C GLU A 91 -2.69 -0.67 -12.94
N MET A 92 -4.02 -0.83 -12.97
CA MET A 92 -4.97 0.23 -13.31
C MET A 92 -6.18 0.21 -12.38
N PHE A 93 -6.79 1.39 -12.16
CA PHE A 93 -8.08 1.48 -11.48
C PHE A 93 -9.20 0.97 -12.37
N VAL A 94 -10.06 0.11 -11.82
CA VAL A 94 -11.11 -0.58 -12.57
C VAL A 94 -12.24 0.40 -12.93
N ASN A 95 -12.50 0.59 -14.23
CA ASN A 95 -13.56 1.47 -14.74
C ASN A 95 -13.47 2.93 -14.25
N ASP A 96 -12.27 3.44 -14.00
CA ASP A 96 -12.07 4.75 -13.37
C ASP A 96 -11.07 5.63 -14.13
N GLU A 97 -11.55 6.34 -15.16
CA GLU A 97 -10.70 7.22 -15.97
C GLU A 97 -10.11 8.38 -15.19
N GLU A 98 -10.81 8.88 -14.17
CA GLU A 98 -10.35 10.01 -13.36
C GLU A 98 -9.15 9.62 -12.49
N ALA A 99 -9.24 8.48 -11.80
CA ALA A 99 -8.12 7.96 -11.02
C ALA A 99 -6.95 7.54 -11.92
N ASN A 100 -7.23 6.93 -13.07
CA ASN A 100 -6.18 6.52 -14.01
C ASN A 100 -5.41 7.71 -14.62
N ARG A 101 -6.01 8.90 -14.73
CA ARG A 101 -5.27 10.13 -15.11
C ARG A 101 -4.22 10.57 -14.09
N LEU A 102 -4.32 10.10 -12.84
CA LEU A 102 -3.35 10.41 -11.78
C LEU A 102 -2.21 9.38 -11.69
N VAL A 103 -2.28 8.27 -12.44
CA VAL A 103 -1.22 7.27 -12.56
C VAL A 103 -0.06 7.80 -13.40
N ASP A 104 -0.37 8.45 -14.53
CA ASP A 104 0.62 9.07 -15.42
C ASP A 104 0.40 10.59 -15.46
N GLN A 105 0.94 11.29 -14.47
CA GLN A 105 0.80 12.73 -14.35
C GLN A 105 1.77 13.45 -15.30
N PRO A 106 1.35 14.58 -15.88
CA PRO A 106 2.22 15.37 -16.74
C PRO A 106 3.49 15.77 -15.98
N THR A 107 4.63 15.62 -16.65
CA THR A 107 5.93 15.95 -16.09
C THR A 107 5.98 17.44 -15.72
N ARG A 108 6.62 17.77 -14.61
CA ARG A 108 6.77 19.17 -14.19
C ARG A 108 7.61 19.94 -15.21
N ALA A 109 7.08 21.03 -15.76
CA ALA A 109 7.85 21.90 -16.66
C ALA A 109 9.14 22.44 -15.98
N PRO A 110 10.26 22.61 -16.72
CA PRO A 110 10.44 22.38 -18.15
C PRO A 110 10.88 20.95 -18.52
N TRP A 111 10.80 20.00 -17.58
CA TRP A 111 11.34 18.65 -17.78
C TRP A 111 10.42 17.81 -18.66
N THR A 112 10.99 17.12 -19.64
CA THR A 112 10.31 16.14 -20.51
C THR A 112 11.19 14.89 -20.61
N ILE A 113 10.56 13.73 -20.82
CA ILE A 113 11.25 12.45 -21.08
C ILE A 113 11.41 12.25 -22.58
#